data_AF-A0A4S4ZY79-F1
#
_entry.id   AF-A0A4S4ZY79-F1
#
_cell.length_a   1.000
_cell.length_b   1.000
_cell.length_c   1.000
_cell.angle_alpha   90.00
_cell.angle_beta   90.00
_cell.angle_gamma   90.00
#
_symmetry.space_group_name_H-M   'P 1'
#
loop_
_entity.id
_entity.type
_entity.pdbx_description
1 polymer ?
#
loop_
_entity_poly.entity_id
_entity_poly.type
_entity_poly.pdbx_seq_one_letter_code
_entity_poly.pdbx_strand_id
1 'polypeptide(L)' 'MRWTNEGTHVGAPPTGGAFTIGGIDIYRVENGLLREHWHQLDQLSILGQLGLLPTG' A
#
# COMPACT_ATOMS: atom_id res chain seq x y z
N MET A 1 3.54 -3.25 8.14
CA MET A 1 2.10 -3.47 8.43
C MET A 1 1.66 -4.81 7.81
N ARG A 2 0.64 -5.51 8.34
CA ARG A 2 0.11 -6.78 7.76
C ARG A 2 -1.36 -6.61 7.40
N TRP A 3 -1.73 -7.03 6.19
CA TRP A 3 -3.05 -6.80 5.59
C TRP A 3 -3.56 -8.04 4.85
N THR A 4 -4.87 -8.07 4.59
CA THR A 4 -5.53 -9.03 3.68
C THR A 4 -6.18 -8.24 2.54
N ASN A 5 -5.99 -8.66 1.30
CA ASN A 5 -6.58 -8.00 0.13
C ASN A 5 -8.01 -8.50 -0.13
N GLU A 6 -8.97 -7.83 0.49
CA GLU A 6 -10.41 -8.16 0.38
C GLU A 6 -11.17 -7.28 -0.63
N GLY A 7 -10.55 -6.21 -1.12
CA GLY A 7 -11.14 -5.28 -2.08
C GLY A 7 -10.31 -5.09 -3.35
N THR A 8 -10.92 -4.50 -4.37
CA THR A 8 -10.24 -4.10 -5.60
C THR A 8 -9.18 -3.05 -5.30
N HIS A 9 -7.93 -3.31 -5.68
CA HIS A 9 -6.80 -2.42 -5.45
C HIS A 9 -6.02 -2.24 -6.75
N VAL A 10 -5.58 -1.00 -7.05
CA VAL A 10 -4.89 -0.64 -8.31
C VAL A 10 -5.56 -1.17 -9.60
N GLY A 11 -6.90 -1.32 -9.58
CA GLY A 11 -7.68 -1.86 -10.70
C GLY A 11 -7.73 -3.39 -10.80
N ALA A 12 -7.01 -4.13 -9.95
CA ALA A 12 -7.07 -5.58 -9.87
C ALA A 12 -8.21 -6.05 -8.94
N PRO A 13 -8.98 -7.09 -9.30
CA PRO A 13 -9.96 -7.71 -8.40
C PRO A 13 -9.34 -8.18 -7.08
N PRO A 14 -10.14 -8.34 -6.01
CA PRO A 14 -9.64 -8.86 -4.74
C PRO A 14 -9.06 -10.27 -4.91
N THR A 15 -7.87 -10.48 -4.35
CA THR A 15 -7.14 -11.76 -4.39
C THR A 15 -7.43 -12.62 -3.17
N GLY A 16 -7.93 -12.05 -2.07
CA GLY A 16 -8.09 -12.72 -0.77
C GLY A 16 -6.76 -13.03 -0.06
N GLY A 17 -5.62 -12.66 -0.66
CA GLY A 17 -4.29 -12.96 -0.15
C GLY A 17 -3.87 -12.03 0.99
N ALA A 18 -3.09 -12.55 1.94
CA ALA A 18 -2.43 -11.75 2.95
C ALA A 18 -1.07 -11.24 2.45
N PHE A 19 -0.70 -10.02 2.81
CA PHE A 19 0.57 -9.42 2.44
C PHE A 19 1.11 -8.49 3.54
N THR A 20 2.41 -8.20 3.44
CA THR A 20 3.10 -7.26 4.31
C THR A 20 3.54 -6.03 3.53
N ILE A 21 3.43 -4.87 4.18
CA ILE A 21 3.76 -3.57 3.60
C ILE A 21 4.89 -2.93 4.41
N GLY A 22 5.96 -2.54 3.70
CA GLY A 22 6.94 -1.55 4.16
C GLY A 22 6.63 -0.19 3.52
N GLY A 23 6.93 0.89 4.24
CA GLY A 23 6.69 2.24 3.76
C GLY A 23 7.14 3.31 4.75
N ILE A 24 7.03 4.56 4.29
CA ILE A 24 7.33 5.77 5.06
C ILE A 24 6.11 6.69 4.98
N ASP A 25 5.72 7.23 6.13
CA ASP A 25 4.76 8.32 6.25
C ASP A 25 5.48 9.61 6.63
N ILE A 26 5.17 10.70 5.93
CA ILE A 26 5.70 12.04 6.17
C ILE A 26 4.50 12.95 6.46
N TYR A 27 4.55 13.64 7.59
CA TYR A 27 3.51 14.56 8.02
C TYR A 27 4.05 15.97 8.13
N ARG A 28 3.33 16.95 7.58
CA ARG A 28 3.56 18.37 7.88
C ARG A 28 2.51 18.87 8.86
N VAL A 29 2.98 19.36 10.01
CA VAL A 29 2.14 19.94 11.06
C VAL A 29 2.38 21.44 11.12
N GLU A 30 1.29 22.22 11.12
CA GLU A 30 1.34 23.69 11.21
C GLU A 30 0.21 24.20 12.10
N ASN A 31 0.54 25.06 13.07
CA ASN A 31 -0.39 25.55 14.10
C ASN A 31 -1.06 24.40 14.88
N GLY A 32 -0.30 23.35 15.18
CA GLY A 32 -0.78 22.17 15.91
C GLY A 32 -1.71 21.25 15.11
N LEU A 33 -1.93 21.51 13.82
CA LEU A 33 -2.83 20.75 12.97
C LEU A 33 -2.06 20.04 11.85
N LEU A 34 -2.51 18.84 11.48
CA LEU A 34 -2.02 18.14 10.30
C LEU A 34 -2.46 18.90 9.05
N ARG A 35 -1.51 19.39 8.26
CA ARG A 35 -1.79 20.11 7.01
C ARG A 35 -1.61 19.25 5.79
N GLU A 36 -0.59 18.40 5.80
CA GLU A 36 -0.28 17.53 4.67
C GLU A 36 0.24 16.19 5.19
N HIS A 37 -0.04 15.16 4.39
CA HIS A 37 0.44 13.80 4.59
C HIS A 37 0.87 13.26 3.24
N TRP A 38 2.09 12.76 3.19
CA TRP A 38 2.60 11.97 2.08
C TRP A 38 2.94 10.59 2.60
N HIS A 39 2.69 9.60 1.78
CA HIS A 39 3.07 8.23 2.07
C HIS A 39 3.77 7.64 0.86
N GLN A 40 4.83 6.89 1.13
CA GLN A 40 5.49 6.05 0.16
C GLN A 40 5.35 4.61 0.66
N LEU A 41 4.79 3.75 -0.19
CA LEU A 41 4.67 2.32 0.08
C LEU A 41 5.49 1.54 -0.95
N ASP A 42 6.07 0.42 -0.52
CA ASP A 42 6.68 -0.54 -1.44
C ASP A 42 5.60 -1.33 -2.20
N GLN A 43 4.99 -0.67 -3.19
CA GLN A 43 3.91 -1.24 -4.00
C GLN A 43 4.38 -2.44 -4.83
N LEU A 44 5.65 -2.46 -5.26
CA LEU A 44 6.17 -3.56 -6.06
C LEU A 44 6.20 -4.86 -5.24
N SER A 45 6.64 -4.78 -3.98
CA SER A 45 6.62 -5.93 -3.07
C SER A 45 5.20 -6.42 -2.78
N ILE A 46 4.22 -5.52 -2.67
CA ILE A 46 2.81 -5.89 -2.51
C ILE A 46 2.33 -6.70 -3.73
N LEU A 47 2.54 -6.18 -4.94
CA LEU A 47 2.11 -6.84 -6.18
C LEU A 47 2.77 -8.22 -6.35
N GLY A 48 4.04 -8.35 -5.97
CA GLY A 48 4.75 -9.64 -5.97
C GLY A 48 4.15 -10.66 -5.00
N GLN A 49 3.85 -10.24 -3.76
CA GLN A 49 3.21 -11.11 -2.75
C GLN A 49 1.81 -11.58 -3.17
N LEU A 50 1.08 -10.75 -3.92
CA LEU A 50 -0.27 -11.05 -4.42
C LEU A 50 -0.26 -11.77 -5.78
N GLY A 51 0.90 -12.03 -6.37
CA GLY A 51 1.01 -12.68 -7.68
C GLY A 51 0.49 -11.84 -8.85
N LEU A 52 0.49 -10.51 -8.72
CA LEU A 52 -0.05 -9.56 -9.71
C LEU A 52 1.03 -8.95 -10.62
N LEU A 53 2.28 -9.38 -10.49
CA LEU A 53 3.35 -8.95 -11.40
C LEU A 53 3.16 -9.60 -12.78
N PRO A 54 3.47 -8.89 -13.88
CA PRO A 54 3.44 -9.47 -15.22
C PRO A 54 4.39 -10.66 -15.31
N THR A 55 3.91 -11.78 -15.85
CA THR A 55 4.74 -12.89 -16.31
C THR A 55 5.00 -12.67 -17.80
N GLY A 56 6.28 -12.59 -18.18
CA GLY A 56 6.67 -12.50 -19.59
C GLY A 56 6.28 -13.74 -20.40
#